data_AF-A0A1S1J5Z1-F1
#
_entry.id   AF-A0A1S1J5Z1-F1
#
_cell.length_a   1.000
_cell.length_b   1.000
_cell.length_c   1.000
_cell.angle_alpha   90.00
_cell.angle_beta   90.00
_cell.angle_gamma   90.00
#
_symmetry.space_group_name_H-M   'P 1'
#
loop_
_entity.id
_entity.type
_entity.pdbx_description
1 polymer ?
#
loop_
_entity_poly.entity_id
_entity_poly.type
_entity_poly.pdbx_seq_one_letter_code
_entity_poly.pdbx_strand_id
1 'polypeptide(L)'
;MLTKNIEIMKTIKVKVRISGGLAPDSIRVEIKNVDTREEIEYESPTSFNQDFNIESGRYTLQLFGMNPIKGKTEIEVVGSFTRGPFHNAKRVTAKPFITELFYFEI
;
A
#
# COMPACT_ATOMS: atom_id res chain seq x y z
N MET A 1 -9.94 -38.28 -2.27
CA MET A 1 -10.35 -37.09 -1.51
C MET A 1 -9.60 -35.90 -2.09
N LEU A 2 -10.29 -34.91 -2.64
CA LEU A 2 -9.67 -33.66 -3.07
C LEU A 2 -9.72 -32.72 -1.87
N THR A 3 -8.59 -32.56 -1.18
CA THR A 3 -8.45 -31.56 -0.12
C THR A 3 -8.50 -30.19 -0.80
N LYS A 4 -9.63 -29.50 -0.70
CA LYS A 4 -9.76 -28.11 -1.14
C LYS A 4 -8.89 -27.29 -0.20
N ASN A 5 -7.72 -26.85 -0.66
CA ASN A 5 -6.90 -25.91 0.10
C ASN A 5 -7.75 -24.67 0.31
N ILE A 6 -8.04 -24.36 1.58
CA ILE A 6 -8.72 -23.12 1.94
C ILE A 6 -7.66 -22.03 1.84
N GLU A 7 -7.75 -21.19 0.81
CA GLU A 7 -6.96 -19.96 0.74
C GLU A 7 -7.36 -19.07 1.91
N ILE A 8 -6.42 -18.87 2.83
CA ILE A 8 -6.61 -18.01 3.98
C ILE A 8 -6.38 -16.58 3.49
N MET A 9 -7.46 -15.83 3.29
CA MET A 9 -7.35 -14.39 3.08
C MET A 9 -6.86 -13.70 4.35
N LYS A 10 -5.93 -12.77 4.18
CA LYS A 10 -5.43 -11.89 5.23
C LYS A 10 -5.73 -10.45 4.86
N THR A 11 -5.86 -9.62 5.88
CA THR A 11 -6.09 -8.19 5.70
C THR A 11 -4.79 -7.42 5.91
N ILE A 12 -4.43 -6.60 4.94
CA ILE A 12 -3.43 -5.54 5.07
C ILE A 12 -4.13 -4.18 5.06
N LYS A 13 -3.54 -3.21 5.73
CA LYS A 13 -4.07 -1.87 5.92
C LYS A 13 -3.05 -0.84 5.46
N VAL A 14 -3.43 -0.01 4.52
CA VAL A 14 -2.63 1.12 4.03
C VAL A 14 -3.23 2.41 4.55
N LYS A 15 -2.47 3.13 5.36
CA LYS A 15 -2.85 4.43 5.89
C LYS A 15 -2.03 5.51 5.23
N VAL A 16 -2.69 6.50 4.65
CA VAL A 16 -2.06 7.66 4.03
C VAL A 16 -2.63 8.91 4.67
N ARG A 17 -1.76 9.75 5.22
CA ARG A 17 -2.10 11.04 5.81
C ARG A 17 -1.45 12.16 5.01
N ILE A 18 -2.26 12.96 4.35
CA ILE A 18 -1.84 14.10 3.54
C ILE A 18 -2.01 15.37 4.37
N SER A 19 -0.94 16.14 4.49
CA SER A 19 -0.91 17.43 5.18
C SER A 19 -0.68 18.56 4.19
N GLY A 20 -1.28 19.73 4.43
CA GLY A 20 -1.10 20.92 3.60
C GLY A 20 -2.16 21.12 2.50
N GLY A 21 -3.22 20.31 2.48
CA GLY A 21 -4.34 20.45 1.54
C GLY A 21 -4.69 19.15 0.82
N LEU A 22 -5.44 19.27 -0.28
CA LEU A 22 -5.71 18.18 -1.22
C LEU A 22 -4.48 17.90 -2.07
N ALA A 23 -4.23 16.63 -2.36
CA ALA A 23 -3.19 16.24 -3.29
C ALA A 23 -3.53 16.77 -4.71
N PRO A 24 -2.59 17.46 -5.41
CA PRO A 24 -2.81 17.90 -6.78
C PRO A 24 -3.01 16.73 -7.76
N ASP A 25 -2.39 15.59 -7.44
CA ASP A 25 -2.59 14.32 -8.12
C ASP A 25 -2.82 13.24 -7.07
N SER A 26 -3.82 12.39 -7.30
CA SER A 26 -4.29 11.42 -6.32
C SER A 26 -3.15 10.50 -5.86
N ILE A 27 -3.18 10.12 -4.59
CA ILE A 27 -2.31 9.05 -4.13
C ILE A 27 -2.90 7.74 -4.62
N ARG A 28 -2.20 7.07 -5.53
CA ARG A 28 -2.53 5.74 -6.05
C ARG A 28 -1.71 4.69 -5.32
N VAL A 29 -2.35 3.59 -4.93
CA VAL A 29 -1.77 2.40 -4.34
C VAL A 29 -1.98 1.26 -5.31
N GLU A 30 -0.89 0.59 -5.68
CA GLU A 30 -0.89 -0.62 -6.50
C GLU A 30 -0.31 -1.75 -5.67
N ILE A 31 -1.07 -2.84 -5.49
CA ILE A 31 -0.65 -4.03 -4.76
C ILE A 31 -0.60 -5.18 -5.75
N LYS A 32 0.60 -5.66 -6.05
CA LYS A 32 0.85 -6.65 -7.10
C LYS A 32 1.41 -7.94 -6.51
N ASN A 33 0.76 -9.06 -6.80
CA ASN A 33 1.29 -10.39 -6.49
C ASN A 33 2.47 -10.68 -7.45
N VAL A 34 3.63 -11.03 -6.90
CA VAL A 34 4.86 -11.25 -7.67
C VAL A 34 4.78 -12.52 -8.52
N ASP A 35 4.04 -13.52 -8.05
CA ASP A 35 3.91 -14.84 -8.66
C ASP A 35 2.79 -14.89 -9.71
N THR A 36 1.60 -14.40 -9.37
CA THR A 36 0.42 -14.44 -10.27
C THR A 36 0.32 -13.21 -11.16
N ARG A 37 0.98 -12.10 -10.80
CA ARG A 37 0.86 -10.77 -11.41
C ARG A 37 -0.52 -10.12 -11.27
N GLU A 38 -1.41 -10.70 -10.47
CA GLU A 38 -2.67 -10.07 -10.10
C GLU A 38 -2.41 -8.77 -9.34
N GLU A 39 -3.30 -7.81 -9.55
CA GLU A 39 -3.11 -6.43 -9.12
C GLU A 39 -4.39 -5.88 -8.50
N ILE A 40 -4.22 -5.15 -7.40
CA ILE A 40 -5.28 -4.40 -6.74
C ILE A 40 -4.89 -2.94 -6.71
N GLU A 41 -5.77 -2.09 -7.20
CA GLU A 41 -5.56 -0.65 -7.26
C GLU A 41 -6.53 0.10 -6.34
N TYR A 42 -6.05 1.18 -5.75
CA TYR A 42 -6.86 2.14 -5.01
C TYR A 42 -6.28 3.54 -5.16
N GLU A 43 -7.13 4.54 -5.36
CA GLU A 43 -6.68 5.92 -5.46
C GLU A 43 -7.55 6.88 -4.62
N SER A 44 -6.92 7.91 -4.08
CA SER A 44 -7.63 8.99 -3.39
C SER A 44 -6.83 10.31 -3.40
N PRO A 45 -7.48 11.46 -3.64
CA PRO A 45 -6.85 12.77 -3.50
C PRO A 45 -6.76 13.26 -2.05
N THR A 46 -7.27 12.47 -1.09
CA THR A 46 -7.38 12.81 0.33
C THR A 46 -6.71 11.76 1.21
N SER A 47 -6.58 12.04 2.50
CA SER A 47 -6.11 11.04 3.47
C SER A 47 -7.06 9.85 3.53
N PHE A 48 -6.52 8.64 3.67
CA PHE A 48 -7.32 7.42 3.74
C PHE A 48 -6.71 6.36 4.66
N ASN A 49 -7.54 5.37 4.98
CA ASN A 49 -7.20 4.19 5.75
C ASN A 49 -7.93 3.00 5.12
N GLN A 50 -7.26 2.35 4.16
CA GLN A 50 -7.87 1.36 3.30
C GLN A 50 -7.41 -0.05 3.69
N ASP A 51 -8.39 -0.94 3.85
CA ASP A 51 -8.17 -2.37 4.06
C ASP A 51 -8.21 -3.10 2.72
N PHE A 52 -7.26 -4.03 2.53
CA PHE A 52 -7.18 -4.91 1.37
C PHE A 52 -7.16 -6.36 1.84
N ASN A 53 -8.08 -7.16 1.30
CA ASN A 53 -8.07 -8.59 1.51
C ASN A 53 -7.24 -9.23 0.40
N ILE A 54 -6.16 -9.89 0.80
CA ILE A 54 -5.23 -10.54 -0.12
C ILE A 54 -4.97 -11.97 0.36
N GLU A 55 -4.69 -12.85 -0.59
CA GLU A 55 -4.32 -14.22 -0.30
C GLU A 55 -2.87 -14.31 0.22
N SER A 56 -2.47 -15.51 0.63
CA SER A 56 -1.08 -15.77 1.00
C SER A 56 -0.19 -15.68 -0.23
N GLY A 57 0.97 -15.05 -0.10
CA GLY A 57 1.82 -14.81 -1.26
C GLY A 57 2.84 -13.69 -1.07
N ARG A 58 3.55 -13.38 -2.15
CA ARG A 58 4.61 -12.38 -2.18
C ARG A 58 4.13 -11.18 -2.96
N TYR A 59 4.28 -9.99 -2.38
CA TYR A 59 3.68 -8.79 -2.92
C TYR A 59 4.66 -7.63 -2.98
N THR A 60 4.50 -6.82 -4.03
CA THR A 60 5.01 -5.45 -4.07
C THR A 60 3.84 -4.49 -3.92
N LEU A 61 4.01 -3.48 -3.07
CA LEU A 61 3.08 -2.37 -2.97
C LEU A 61 3.78 -1.09 -3.37
N GLN A 62 3.24 -0.42 -4.39
CA GLN A 62 3.74 0.85 -4.89
C GLN A 62 2.75 1.96 -4.56
N LEU A 63 3.25 3.10 -4.10
CA LEU A 63 2.48 4.32 -4.00
C LEU A 63 3.04 5.39 -4.92
N PHE A 64 2.14 6.01 -5.69
CA PHE A 64 2.42 7.13 -6.57
C PHE A 64 1.51 8.30 -6.22
N GLY A 65 1.93 9.53 -6.53
CA GLY A 65 1.07 10.71 -6.43
C GLY A 65 1.87 11.97 -6.16
N MET A 66 1.17 13.04 -5.75
CA MET A 66 1.81 14.34 -5.49
C MET A 66 1.42 14.92 -4.14
N ASN A 67 2.40 15.50 -3.45
CA ASN A 67 2.13 16.29 -2.27
C ASN A 67 1.52 17.66 -2.64
N PRO A 68 0.66 18.23 -1.78
CA PRO A 68 0.28 19.64 -1.86
C PRO A 68 1.53 20.54 -1.81
N ILE A 69 1.41 21.78 -2.30
CA ILE A 69 2.50 22.77 -2.20
C ILE A 69 2.87 22.96 -0.72
N LYS A 70 4.14 22.72 -0.38
CA LYS A 70 4.68 22.70 1.01
C LYS A 70 4.00 21.67 1.93
N GLY A 71 3.22 20.76 1.38
CA GLY A 71 2.59 19.65 2.08
C GLY A 71 3.54 18.47 2.29
N LYS A 72 3.04 17.46 2.98
CA LYS A 72 3.73 16.18 3.18
C LYS A 72 2.73 15.04 3.25
N THR A 73 3.22 13.83 2.98
CA THR A 73 2.44 12.61 3.09
C THR A 73 3.14 11.64 4.03
N GLU A 74 2.38 11.10 4.98
CA GLU A 74 2.79 10.00 5.84
C GLU A 74 2.09 8.72 5.38
N ILE A 75 2.86 7.66 5.18
CA ILE A 75 2.40 6.38 4.66
C ILE A 75 2.71 5.33 5.72
N GLU A 76 1.75 4.45 6.02
CA GLU A 76 1.91 3.35 6.94
C GLU A 76 1.27 2.08 6.34
N VAL A 77 2.00 0.98 6.30
CA VAL A 77 1.53 -0.33 5.84
C VAL A 77 1.52 -1.27 7.02
N VAL A 78 0.34 -1.75 7.40
CA VAL A 78 0.11 -2.58 8.60
C VAL A 78 -0.56 -3.88 8.20
N GLY A 79 -0.23 -4.97 8.87
CA GLY A 79 -0.79 -6.29 8.57
C GLY A 79 -0.06 -7.39 9.34
N SER A 80 -0.55 -8.61 9.19
CA SER A 80 0.12 -9.81 9.70
C SER A 80 1.01 -10.37 8.59
N PHE A 81 2.28 -9.98 8.61
CA PHE A 81 3.27 -10.39 7.59
C PHE A 81 4.11 -11.55 8.11
N THR A 82 4.35 -12.55 7.26
CA THR A 82 5.38 -13.56 7.49
C THR A 82 6.78 -12.99 7.21
N ARG A 83 6.88 -12.00 6.31
CA ARG A 83 8.11 -11.25 6.04
C ARG A 83 7.83 -9.80 5.62
N GLY A 84 8.65 -8.85 6.09
CA GLY A 84 8.50 -7.43 5.79
C GLY A 84 7.43 -6.75 6.67
N PRO A 85 6.85 -5.62 6.24
CA PRO A 85 7.13 -4.90 5.00
C PRO A 85 8.53 -4.31 5.04
N PHE A 86 9.37 -4.67 4.08
CA PHE A 86 10.65 -4.01 3.89
C PHE A 86 10.42 -2.61 3.31
N HIS A 87 11.36 -1.71 3.61
CA HIS A 87 11.26 -0.25 3.47
C HIS A 87 10.64 0.51 4.68
N ASN A 88 10.77 -0.06 5.89
CA ASN A 88 10.21 0.42 7.16
C ASN A 88 8.70 0.65 7.05
N ALA A 89 7.86 -0.10 7.78
CA ALA A 89 6.39 -0.04 7.72
C ALA A 89 5.74 1.36 7.78
N LYS A 90 6.51 2.40 8.07
CA LYS A 90 6.13 3.81 8.01
C LYS A 90 7.14 4.64 7.22
N ARG A 91 6.61 5.55 6.39
CA ARG A 91 7.36 6.52 5.61
C ARG A 91 6.75 7.91 5.74
N VAL A 92 7.59 8.95 5.71
CA VAL A 92 7.16 10.34 5.63
C VAL A 92 7.95 11.01 4.49
N THR A 93 7.24 11.69 3.59
CA THR A 93 7.85 12.40 2.47
C THR A 93 7.20 13.76 2.25
N ALA A 94 8.04 14.78 2.10
CA ALA A 94 7.64 16.14 1.70
C ALA A 94 8.08 16.47 0.27
N LYS A 95 8.56 15.46 -0.49
CA LYS A 95 8.93 15.65 -1.90
C LYS A 95 7.67 15.95 -2.72
N PRO A 96 7.76 16.80 -3.76
CA PRO A 96 6.59 17.11 -4.60
C PRO A 96 5.95 15.86 -5.20
N PHE A 97 6.77 14.94 -5.70
CA PHE A 97 6.34 13.65 -6.23
C PHE A 97 6.58 12.54 -5.20
N ILE A 98 5.61 11.65 -5.09
CA ILE A 98 5.63 10.49 -4.21
C ILE A 98 5.86 9.27 -5.09
N THR A 99 6.87 8.49 -4.73
CA THR A 99 7.12 7.16 -5.30
C THR A 99 7.72 6.34 -4.17
N GLU A 100 6.94 5.43 -3.61
CA GLU A 100 7.35 4.57 -2.51
C GLU A 100 7.04 3.12 -2.87
N LEU A 101 7.97 2.22 -2.55
CA LEU A 101 7.87 0.79 -2.82
C LEU A 101 8.05 0.02 -1.51
N PHE A 102 7.12 -0.89 -1.25
CA PHE A 102 7.16 -1.83 -0.15
C PHE A 102 7.16 -3.25 -0.70
N TYR A 103 7.86 -4.15 -0.01
CA TYR A 103 7.81 -5.58 -0.28
C TYR A 103 7.38 -6.31 0.99
N PHE A 104 6.42 -7.22 0.87
CA PHE A 104 5.99 -8.07 1.97
C PHE A 104 5.55 -9.45 1.52
N GLU A 105 5.57 -10.39 2.46
CA GLU A 105 5.04 -11.74 2.32
C GLU A 105 3.93 -11.92 3.37
N ILE A 106 2.83 -12.51 2.94
CA ILE A 106 1.70 -12.93 3.77
C ILE A 106 1.78 -14.42 3.98
#